data_AF-A0AAE3ITH9-F1
#
_entry.id   AF-A0AAE3ITH9-F1
#
_cell.length_a   1.000
_cell.length_b   1.000
_cell.length_c   1.000
_cell.angle_alpha   90.00
_cell.angle_beta   90.00
_cell.angle_gamma   90.00
#
_symmetry.space_group_name_H-M   'P 1'
#
loop_
_entity.id
_entity.type
_entity.pdbx_description
1 polymer ?
#
loop_
_entity_poly.entity_id
_entity_poly.type
_entity_poly.pdbx_seq_one_letter_code
_entity_poly.pdbx_strand_id
1 'polypeptide(L)'
;MIHTFKFYIPLHYQEVQDLQKRFNIKYTELNRYFAGKFPSVTMAISNSGNGQWKLYMVVDAIKLIGKPNITEADYESIEKELKYILWHVVGYSSHFKEHILLRIDFRFDVPIKDKSIRMLLMTLYKKQTKSYGFQKKYLGKLTNGVFVPYKTTVYHSF
;
A
#
# COMPACT_ATOMS: atom_id res chain seq x y z
N MET A 1 9.86 7.64 10.51
CA MET A 1 8.46 8.11 10.41
C MET A 1 7.62 7.00 9.83
N ILE A 2 6.37 6.84 10.28
CA ILE A 2 5.51 5.78 9.76
C ILE A 2 5.07 6.15 8.33
N HIS A 3 5.20 5.21 7.40
CA HIS A 3 4.76 5.38 6.01
C HIS A 3 3.54 4.52 5.72
N THR A 4 3.71 3.21 5.80
CA THR A 4 2.66 2.22 5.58
C THR A 4 2.57 1.28 6.76
N PHE A 5 1.41 0.70 7.00
CA PHE A 5 1.28 -0.39 7.95
C PHE A 5 0.23 -1.38 7.47
N LYS A 6 0.38 -2.62 7.92
CA LYS A 6 -0.51 -3.72 7.61
C LYS A 6 -1.02 -4.33 8.89
N PHE A 7 -2.31 -4.59 8.93
CA PHE A 7 -2.97 -5.27 10.03
C PHE A 7 -4.11 -6.13 9.51
N TYR A 8 -4.68 -6.94 10.38
CA TYR A 8 -5.93 -7.62 10.10
C TYR A 8 -6.92 -7.47 11.24
N ILE A 9 -8.18 -7.68 10.92
CA ILE A 9 -9.29 -7.73 11.86
C ILE A 9 -9.97 -9.08 11.69
N PRO A 10 -10.18 -9.84 12.78
CA PRO A 10 -11.03 -11.03 12.76
C PRO A 10 -12.46 -10.66 12.37
N LEU A 11 -13.09 -11.43 11.49
CA LEU A 11 -14.50 -11.27 11.14
C LEU A 11 -15.26 -12.56 11.41
N HIS A 12 -16.54 -12.41 11.74
CA HIS A 12 -17.48 -13.53 11.75
C HIS A 12 -17.99 -13.81 10.34
N TYR A 13 -18.39 -15.06 10.11
CA TYR A 13 -18.93 -15.48 8.82
C TYR A 13 -20.19 -14.70 8.43
N GLN A 14 -21.08 -14.41 9.40
CA GLN A 14 -22.29 -13.61 9.16
C GLN A 14 -21.93 -12.22 8.61
N GLU A 15 -20.90 -11.58 9.15
CA GLU A 15 -20.48 -10.23 8.73
C GLU A 15 -19.97 -10.21 7.29
N VAL A 16 -19.27 -11.26 6.88
CA VAL A 16 -18.83 -11.44 5.49
C VAL A 16 -20.04 -11.68 4.58
N GLN A 17 -21.04 -12.46 5.01
CA GLN A 17 -22.28 -12.63 4.24
C GLN A 17 -23.05 -11.31 4.12
N ASP A 18 -23.19 -10.56 5.20
CA ASP A 18 -23.92 -9.29 5.23
C ASP A 18 -23.21 -8.22 4.39
N LEU A 19 -21.88 -8.16 4.41
CA LEU A 19 -21.10 -7.34 3.50
C LEU A 19 -21.41 -7.68 2.03
N GLN A 20 -21.33 -8.97 1.68
CA GLN A 20 -21.58 -9.40 0.30
C GLN A 20 -23.00 -9.07 -0.17
N LYS A 21 -24.00 -9.23 0.71
CA LYS A 21 -25.40 -8.86 0.43
C LYS A 21 -25.57 -7.34 0.29
N ARG A 22 -25.01 -6.54 1.21
CA ARG A 22 -25.14 -5.07 1.21
C ARG A 22 -24.58 -4.42 -0.05
N PHE A 23 -23.45 -4.91 -0.54
CA PHE A 23 -22.78 -4.33 -1.70
C PHE A 23 -23.00 -5.13 -2.99
N ASN A 24 -23.67 -6.28 -2.92
CA ASN A 24 -23.85 -7.21 -4.04
C ASN A 24 -22.51 -7.57 -4.72
N ILE A 25 -21.49 -7.88 -3.92
CA ILE A 25 -20.15 -8.26 -4.38
C ILE A 25 -19.71 -9.57 -3.74
N LYS A 26 -18.72 -10.24 -4.33
CA LYS A 26 -17.99 -11.30 -3.64
C LYS A 26 -16.93 -10.70 -2.70
N TYR A 27 -16.62 -11.38 -1.60
CA TYR A 27 -15.59 -10.91 -0.65
C TYR A 27 -14.21 -10.72 -1.31
N THR A 28 -13.91 -11.45 -2.40
CA THR A 28 -12.68 -11.31 -3.20
C THR A 28 -12.61 -10.02 -4.01
N GLU A 29 -13.75 -9.38 -4.27
CA GLU A 29 -13.86 -8.17 -5.09
C GLU A 29 -13.83 -6.89 -4.23
N LEU A 30 -13.72 -7.03 -2.91
CA LEU A 30 -13.78 -5.94 -1.94
C LEU A 30 -12.84 -4.79 -2.31
N ASN A 31 -11.57 -5.10 -2.60
CA ASN A 31 -10.59 -4.07 -2.94
C ASN A 31 -11.02 -3.28 -4.18
N ARG A 32 -11.46 -3.98 -5.23
CA ARG A 32 -11.85 -3.36 -6.50
C ARG A 32 -13.05 -2.45 -6.30
N TYR A 33 -14.02 -2.88 -5.49
CA TYR A 33 -15.21 -2.11 -5.19
C TYR A 33 -14.89 -0.79 -4.44
N PHE A 34 -13.98 -0.85 -3.47
CA PHE A 34 -13.66 0.31 -2.63
C PHE A 34 -12.44 1.13 -3.05
N ALA A 35 -11.65 0.68 -4.03
CA ALA A 35 -10.40 1.34 -4.45
C ALA A 35 -10.57 2.83 -4.80
N GLY A 36 -11.68 3.20 -5.43
CA GLY A 36 -11.98 4.60 -5.76
C GLY A 36 -12.43 5.44 -4.57
N LYS A 37 -13.08 4.81 -3.57
CA LYS A 37 -13.59 5.49 -2.38
C LYS A 37 -12.52 5.67 -1.31
N PHE A 38 -11.65 4.69 -1.15
CA PHE A 38 -10.60 4.67 -0.13
C PHE A 38 -9.22 4.41 -0.77
N PRO A 39 -8.66 5.38 -1.53
CA PRO A 39 -7.42 5.18 -2.28
C PRO A 39 -6.17 5.01 -1.41
N SER A 40 -6.24 5.40 -0.13
CA SER A 40 -5.18 5.25 0.87
C SER A 40 -5.14 3.87 1.52
N VAL A 41 -6.13 3.01 1.25
CA VAL A 41 -6.27 1.70 1.90
C VAL A 41 -6.51 0.60 0.88
N THR A 42 -5.71 -0.46 0.95
CA THR A 42 -5.95 -1.70 0.22
C THR A 42 -6.57 -2.72 1.17
N MET A 43 -7.65 -3.37 0.75
CA MET A 43 -8.43 -4.29 1.59
C MET A 43 -8.54 -5.67 0.96
N ALA A 44 -8.41 -6.72 1.75
CA ALA A 44 -8.65 -8.08 1.28
C ALA A 44 -9.28 -8.92 2.39
N ILE A 45 -10.35 -9.64 2.07
CA ILE A 45 -10.91 -10.65 2.96
C ILE A 45 -10.35 -12.00 2.55
N SER A 46 -9.91 -12.78 3.52
CA SER A 46 -9.59 -14.19 3.31
C SER A 46 -10.15 -15.05 4.43
N ASN A 47 -10.41 -16.30 4.11
CA ASN A 47 -10.62 -17.35 5.10
C ASN A 47 -9.34 -18.20 5.13
N SER A 48 -8.83 -18.52 6.32
CA SER A 48 -7.59 -19.30 6.46
C SER A 48 -7.84 -20.82 6.41
N GLY A 49 -8.94 -21.28 5.80
CA GLY A 49 -9.36 -22.68 5.72
C GLY A 49 -9.83 -23.30 7.04
N ASN A 50 -9.61 -22.62 8.16
CA ASN A 50 -9.92 -23.04 9.53
C ASN A 50 -11.22 -22.42 10.07
N GLY A 51 -12.09 -21.92 9.19
CA GLY A 51 -13.33 -21.23 9.57
C GLY A 51 -13.15 -19.79 10.09
N GLN A 52 -11.92 -19.28 10.20
CA GLN A 52 -11.67 -17.91 10.62
C GLN A 52 -11.58 -16.98 9.41
N TRP A 53 -12.42 -15.95 9.42
CA TRP A 53 -12.39 -14.89 8.42
C TRP A 53 -11.57 -13.71 8.94
N LYS A 54 -10.81 -13.10 8.04
CA LYS A 54 -9.93 -11.98 8.36
C LYS A 54 -10.02 -10.93 7.29
N LEU A 55 -10.25 -9.68 7.69
CA LEU A 55 -10.09 -8.50 6.85
C LEU A 55 -8.66 -7.99 7.01
N TYR A 56 -7.85 -8.14 5.98
CA TYR A 56 -6.53 -7.55 5.88
C TYR A 56 -6.65 -6.14 5.34
N MET A 57 -5.97 -5.19 5.98
CA MET A 57 -5.85 -3.82 5.50
C MET A 57 -4.38 -3.41 5.44
N VAL A 58 -4.00 -2.84 4.30
CA VAL A 58 -2.72 -2.15 4.10
C VAL A 58 -3.03 -0.68 3.96
N VAL A 59 -2.50 0.13 4.86
CA VAL A 59 -2.80 1.56 4.96
C VAL A 59 -1.56 2.36 4.63
N ASP A 60 -1.70 3.32 3.73
CA ASP A 60 -0.72 4.38 3.48
C ASP A 60 -1.08 5.57 4.38
N ALA A 61 -0.38 5.69 5.50
CA ALA A 61 -0.67 6.67 6.54
C ALA A 61 -0.55 8.10 5.99
N ILE A 62 0.42 8.34 5.11
CA ILE A 62 0.64 9.65 4.49
C ILE A 62 -0.54 10.04 3.61
N LYS A 63 -1.02 9.11 2.77
CA LYS A 63 -2.19 9.37 1.92
C LYS A 63 -3.48 9.45 2.70
N LEU A 64 -3.59 8.70 3.81
CA LEU A 64 -4.81 8.68 4.63
C LEU A 64 -5.10 10.05 5.25
N ILE A 65 -4.09 10.69 5.84
CA ILE A 65 -4.26 12.00 6.50
C ILE A 65 -3.73 13.19 5.68
N GLY A 66 -3.11 12.94 4.53
CA GLY A 66 -2.56 13.98 3.65
C GLY A 66 -1.29 14.67 4.20
N LYS A 67 -0.61 14.06 5.18
CA LYS A 67 0.55 14.63 5.86
C LYS A 67 1.80 13.76 5.63
N PRO A 68 2.93 14.32 5.17
CA PRO A 68 4.14 13.54 4.91
C PRO A 68 4.82 13.04 6.20
N ASN A 69 4.67 13.79 7.29
CA ASN A 69 5.37 13.53 8.53
C ASN A 69 4.41 13.02 9.61
N ILE A 70 4.29 11.70 9.68
CA ILE A 70 3.46 11.02 10.68
C ILE A 70 4.24 10.90 12.00
N THR A 71 3.68 11.47 13.06
CA THR A 71 4.14 11.33 14.45
C THR A 71 3.07 10.62 15.29
N GLU A 72 3.40 10.29 16.55
CA GLU A 72 2.44 9.62 17.45
C GLU A 72 1.18 10.46 17.71
N ALA A 73 1.30 11.79 17.71
CA ALA A 73 0.15 12.69 17.86
C ALA A 73 -0.88 12.56 16.73
N ASP A 74 -0.47 12.06 15.55
CA ASP A 74 -1.39 11.85 14.42
C ASP A 74 -2.20 10.54 14.56
N TYR A 75 -1.89 9.71 15.55
CA TYR A 75 -2.53 8.41 15.75
C TYR A 75 -4.06 8.52 15.90
N GLU A 76 -4.55 9.50 16.67
CA GLU A 76 -5.99 9.70 16.86
C GLU A 76 -6.71 10.01 15.53
N SER A 77 -6.07 10.80 14.67
CA SER A 77 -6.61 11.13 13.35
C SER A 77 -6.65 9.90 12.44
N ILE A 78 -5.59 9.10 12.45
CA ILE A 78 -5.52 7.84 11.70
C ILE A 78 -6.60 6.87 12.21
N GLU A 79 -6.72 6.68 13.53
CA GLU A 79 -7.72 5.79 14.12
C GLU A 79 -9.14 6.21 13.75
N LYS A 80 -9.45 7.51 13.78
CA LYS A 80 -10.75 8.05 13.38
C LYS A 80 -11.09 7.71 11.93
N GLU A 81 -10.14 7.91 11.01
CA GLU A 81 -10.32 7.57 9.59
C GLU A 81 -10.49 6.06 9.38
N LEU A 82 -9.71 5.23 10.08
CA LEU A 82 -9.86 3.76 9.99
C LEU A 82 -11.21 3.29 10.52
N LYS A 83 -11.69 3.85 11.63
CA LYS A 83 -13.04 3.58 12.15
C LYS A 83 -14.13 3.99 11.17
N TYR A 84 -13.96 5.11 10.47
CA TYR A 84 -14.88 5.54 9.42
C TYR A 84 -14.90 4.55 8.24
N ILE A 85 -13.73 4.08 7.81
CA ILE A 85 -13.62 3.06 6.75
C ILE A 85 -14.29 1.75 7.18
N LEU A 86 -14.02 1.27 8.40
CA LEU A 86 -14.62 0.04 8.91
C LEU A 86 -16.14 0.14 9.03
N TRP A 87 -16.66 1.28 9.50
CA TRP A 87 -18.10 1.54 9.51
C TRP A 87 -18.70 1.40 8.11
N HIS A 88 -18.02 1.91 7.07
CA HIS A 88 -18.50 1.81 5.70
C HIS A 88 -18.37 0.41 5.09
N VAL A 89 -17.38 -0.38 5.50
CA VAL A 89 -17.10 -1.68 4.90
C VAL A 89 -17.85 -2.79 5.63
N VAL A 90 -17.69 -2.88 6.95
CA VAL A 90 -18.28 -3.95 7.77
C VAL A 90 -19.54 -3.50 8.53
N GLY A 91 -19.77 -2.20 8.70
CA GLY A 91 -20.93 -1.66 9.44
C GLY A 91 -20.70 -1.48 10.93
N TYR A 92 -19.50 -1.80 11.44
CA TYR A 92 -19.16 -1.70 12.85
C TYR A 92 -17.73 -1.17 12.99
N SER A 93 -17.58 -0.05 13.71
CA SER A 93 -16.26 0.53 14.02
C SER A 93 -15.60 -0.11 15.25
N SER A 94 -16.37 -0.87 16.05
CA SER A 94 -15.90 -1.58 17.25
C SER A 94 -14.80 -2.58 16.96
N HIS A 95 -14.84 -3.19 15.76
CA HIS A 95 -13.83 -4.10 15.22
C HIS A 95 -12.42 -3.53 15.22
N PHE A 96 -12.28 -2.20 15.18
CA PHE A 96 -10.97 -1.60 15.30
C PHE A 96 -10.28 -2.00 16.61
N LYS A 97 -10.99 -2.30 17.71
CA LYS A 97 -10.35 -2.70 18.97
C LYS A 97 -9.69 -4.07 18.93
N GLU A 98 -10.12 -4.92 17.99
CA GLU A 98 -9.65 -6.30 17.84
C GLU A 98 -8.61 -6.44 16.72
N HIS A 99 -8.09 -5.31 16.24
CA HIS A 99 -7.10 -5.30 15.18
C HIS A 99 -5.78 -5.93 15.67
N ILE A 100 -5.16 -6.71 14.80
CA ILE A 100 -3.85 -7.32 15.05
C ILE A 100 -2.88 -6.76 14.02
N LEU A 101 -1.93 -5.97 14.51
CA LEU A 101 -0.86 -5.40 13.72
C LEU A 101 0.08 -6.49 13.20
N LEU A 102 0.39 -6.44 11.91
CA LEU A 102 1.30 -7.40 11.25
C LEU A 102 2.65 -6.78 10.91
N ARG A 103 2.64 -5.53 10.43
CA ARG A 103 3.84 -4.86 9.93
C ARG A 103 3.66 -3.35 10.01
N ILE A 104 4.72 -2.65 10.40
CA ILE A 104 4.86 -1.20 10.25
C ILE A 104 6.08 -0.96 9.37
N ASP A 105 5.90 -0.13 8.34
CA ASP A 105 6.97 0.34 7.48
C ASP A 105 7.36 1.76 7.87
N PHE A 106 8.62 1.89 8.25
CA PHE A 106 9.20 3.19 8.55
C PHE A 106 9.90 3.74 7.31
N ARG A 107 9.66 5.01 7.04
CA ARG A 107 10.48 5.82 6.15
C ARG A 107 11.56 6.53 6.97
N PHE A 108 12.80 6.41 6.51
CA PHE A 108 13.95 7.14 7.02
C PHE A 108 14.59 7.91 5.87
N ASP A 109 14.40 9.22 5.85
CA ASP A 109 14.97 10.09 4.82
C ASP A 109 16.38 10.53 5.24
N VAL A 110 17.40 10.10 4.47
CA VAL A 110 18.80 10.48 4.71
C VAL A 110 19.26 11.45 3.61
N PRO A 111 19.57 12.71 3.95
CA PRO A 111 20.14 13.64 2.98
C PRO A 111 21.61 13.29 2.70
N ILE A 112 21.90 12.78 1.49
CA ILE A 112 23.27 12.53 1.05
C ILE A 112 23.85 13.84 0.47
N LYS A 113 24.56 14.57 1.32
CA LYS A 113 25.17 15.87 0.98
C LYS A 113 26.20 15.72 -0.14
N ASP A 114 27.04 14.70 -0.07
CA ASP A 114 28.08 14.44 -1.06
C ASP A 114 27.48 13.99 -2.41
N LYS A 115 27.75 14.77 -3.46
CA LYS A 115 27.30 14.50 -4.83
C LYS A 115 27.92 13.22 -5.39
N SER A 116 29.18 12.93 -5.07
CA SER A 116 29.93 11.76 -5.55
C SER A 116 29.33 10.47 -5.02
N ILE A 117 29.06 10.40 -3.71
CA ILE A 117 28.39 9.26 -3.08
C ILE A 117 26.99 9.05 -3.68
N ARG A 118 26.26 10.15 -3.91
CA ARG A 118 24.92 10.09 -4.54
C ARG A 118 24.98 9.51 -5.95
N MET A 119 25.95 9.92 -6.76
CA MET A 119 26.14 9.37 -8.11
C MET A 119 26.56 7.90 -8.08
N LEU A 120 27.41 7.51 -7.14
CA LEU A 120 27.80 6.12 -6.94
C LEU A 120 26.58 5.25 -6.61
N LEU A 121 25.76 5.65 -5.62
CA LEU A 121 24.54 4.93 -5.26
C LEU A 121 23.57 4.80 -6.43
N MET A 122 23.34 5.89 -7.17
CA MET A 122 22.51 5.85 -8.38
C MET A 122 23.05 4.89 -9.43
N THR A 123 24.38 4.79 -9.55
CA THR A 123 25.03 3.83 -10.47
C THR A 123 24.85 2.38 -10.00
N LEU A 124 25.00 2.13 -8.70
CA LEU A 124 24.78 0.81 -8.09
C LEU A 124 23.32 0.36 -8.26
N TYR A 125 22.35 1.24 -7.98
CA TYR A 125 20.93 0.95 -8.20
C TYR A 125 20.62 0.69 -9.67
N LYS A 126 21.22 1.45 -10.60
CA LYS A 126 21.09 1.19 -12.05
C LYS A 126 21.63 -0.18 -12.44
N LYS A 127 22.75 -0.62 -11.86
CA LYS A 127 23.33 -1.94 -12.07
C LYS A 127 22.43 -3.04 -11.53
N GLN A 128 21.91 -2.88 -10.32
CA GLN A 128 21.04 -3.86 -9.68
C GLN A 128 19.71 -4.02 -10.41
N THR A 129 19.17 -2.94 -10.98
CA THR A 129 17.91 -2.94 -11.76
C THR A 129 18.10 -3.23 -13.25
N LYS A 130 19.30 -3.64 -13.69
CA LYS A 130 19.62 -3.85 -15.12
C LYS A 130 18.77 -4.95 -15.77
N SER A 131 18.35 -5.94 -15.00
CA SER A 131 17.46 -7.02 -15.43
C SER A 131 16.44 -7.31 -14.34
N TYR A 132 15.20 -7.60 -14.72
CA TYR A 132 14.16 -8.11 -13.82
C TYR A 132 13.56 -9.37 -14.45
N GLY A 133 13.82 -10.54 -13.85
CA GLY A 133 13.55 -11.82 -14.51
C GLY A 133 14.27 -11.91 -15.87
N PHE A 134 13.53 -12.25 -16.93
CA PHE A 134 14.04 -12.28 -18.32
C PHE A 134 13.98 -10.92 -19.03
N GLN A 135 13.43 -9.88 -18.39
CA GLN A 135 13.20 -8.60 -19.04
C GLN A 135 14.46 -7.73 -19.09
N LYS A 136 14.69 -7.11 -20.25
CA LYS A 136 15.80 -6.16 -20.46
C LYS A 136 15.31 -4.73 -20.22
N LYS A 137 16.15 -3.96 -19.53
CA LYS A 137 15.88 -2.55 -19.24
C LYS A 137 16.10 -1.66 -20.46
N TYR A 138 15.15 -0.78 -20.76
CA TYR A 138 15.36 0.30 -21.73
C TYR A 138 16.14 1.44 -21.10
N LEU A 139 17.21 1.87 -21.76
CA LEU A 139 18.08 2.95 -21.29
C LEU A 139 17.61 4.33 -21.73
N GLY A 140 16.75 4.40 -22.76
CA GLY A 140 16.29 5.64 -23.35
C GLY A 140 15.40 5.38 -24.57
N LYS A 141 15.01 6.46 -25.22
CA LYS A 141 14.29 6.43 -26.51
C LYS A 141 15.06 7.22 -27.55
N LEU A 142 15.00 6.78 -28.80
CA LEU A 142 15.42 7.58 -29.95
C LEU A 142 14.32 8.59 -30.25
N THR A 143 14.65 9.89 -30.18
CA THR A 143 13.76 10.97 -30.60
C THR A 143 14.51 11.77 -31.68
N ASN A 144 13.98 11.81 -32.91
CA ASN A 144 14.59 12.51 -34.05
C ASN A 144 16.06 12.13 -34.30
N GLY A 145 16.40 10.83 -34.19
CA GLY A 145 17.77 10.34 -34.39
C GLY A 145 18.73 10.55 -33.21
N VAL A 146 18.31 11.24 -32.15
CA VAL A 146 19.11 11.47 -30.94
C VAL A 146 18.66 10.53 -29.82
N PHE A 147 19.61 9.81 -29.22
CA PHE A 147 19.33 8.94 -28.08
C PHE A 147 19.13 9.77 -26.80
N VAL A 148 17.90 9.78 -26.28
CA VAL A 148 17.56 10.49 -25.04
C VAL A 148 17.41 9.47 -23.92
N PRO A 149 18.32 9.46 -22.92
CA PRO A 149 18.20 8.56 -21.78
C PRO A 149 16.96 8.91 -20.94
N TYR A 150 16.26 7.90 -20.44
CA TYR A 150 15.12 8.13 -19.55
C TYR A 150 15.61 8.76 -18.22
N LYS A 151 14.88 9.76 -17.73
CA LYS A 151 15.18 10.41 -16.44
C LYS A 151 14.99 9.46 -15.25
N THR A 152 14.14 8.45 -15.39
CA THR A 152 13.84 7.42 -14.39
C THR A 152 14.15 6.01 -14.92
N THR A 153 14.42 5.08 -14.01
CA THR A 153 15.16 3.84 -14.29
C THR A 153 14.31 2.57 -14.40
N VAL A 154 13.00 2.67 -14.58
CA VAL A 154 12.07 1.54 -14.33
C VAL A 154 11.21 1.19 -15.54
N TYR A 155 11.81 1.14 -16.73
CA TYR A 155 11.15 0.65 -17.94
C TYR A 155 11.83 -0.63 -18.41
N HIS A 156 11.12 -1.75 -18.38
CA HIS A 156 11.57 -3.08 -18.79
C HIS A 156 10.61 -3.66 -19.83
N SER A 157 11.12 -4.35 -20.86
CA SER A 157 10.32 -5.21 -21.74
C SER A 157 10.81 -6.64 -21.72
N PHE A 158 9.90 -7.54 -22.07
CA PHE A 158 10.22 -8.90 -22.47
C PHE A 158 11.07 -8.91 -23.76
#